data_AF-A0A7X6CAC0-F1
#
_entry.id   AF-A0A7X6CAC0-F1
#
_cell.length_a   1.000
_cell.length_b   1.000
_cell.length_c   1.000
_cell.angle_alpha   90.00
_cell.angle_beta   90.00
_cell.angle_gamma   90.00
#
_symmetry.space_group_name_H-M   'P 1'
#
loop_
_entity.id
_entity.type
_entity.pdbx_description
1 polymer ?
#
loop_
_entity_poly.entity_id
_entity_poly.type
_entity_poly.pdbx_seq_one_letter_code
_entity_poly.pdbx_strand_id
1 'polypeptide(L)'
;MQAPNFSELNHPVVKSLFHHSDQELLTMFQNHPDQGRFFTAIFCRYAQIVYSLIRHSVRSPVQADYLFAQTWQHIYHELRALDLRREMQESDGGNLSLQNWLINVTAICINQAELPPVETIHYSLQSASPPLWCYVRQALELLAPLPRLVVLMAQTFRWSETRIAAYLQAEGEAISPAQVKALLQKGYQTLESNLPEDIRAIYLDENLDYQQALV
;
A
#
# COMPACT_ATOMS: atom_id res chain seq x y z
N MET A 1 -6.21 -17.13 17.30
CA MET A 1 -6.18 -17.05 15.82
C MET A 1 -4.91 -16.32 15.43
N GLN A 2 -4.19 -16.83 14.43
CA GLN A 2 -2.91 -16.29 13.99
C GLN A 2 -3.12 -15.00 13.19
N ALA A 3 -2.20 -14.07 13.35
CA ALA A 3 -2.16 -12.86 12.56
C ALA A 3 -1.84 -13.16 11.08
N PRO A 4 -2.19 -12.25 10.14
CA PRO A 4 -1.79 -12.40 8.75
C PRO A 4 -0.27 -12.54 8.67
N ASN A 5 0.17 -13.59 7.95
CA ASN A 5 1.57 -13.82 7.66
C ASN A 5 1.90 -13.15 6.33
N PHE A 6 2.82 -12.20 6.36
CA PHE A 6 3.22 -11.38 5.22
C PHE A 6 4.46 -12.00 4.58
N SER A 7 4.38 -12.37 3.29
CA SER A 7 5.48 -13.01 2.55
C SER A 7 6.70 -12.12 2.45
N GLU A 8 6.50 -10.80 2.47
CA GLU A 8 7.53 -9.77 2.41
C GLU A 8 8.55 -9.88 3.53
N LEU A 9 8.13 -10.36 4.71
CA LEU A 9 9.01 -10.60 5.86
C LEU A 9 10.13 -11.61 5.52
N ASN A 10 9.86 -12.51 4.57
CA ASN A 10 10.81 -13.52 4.15
C ASN A 10 11.70 -13.09 2.98
N HIS A 11 11.37 -11.99 2.30
CA HIS A 11 12.04 -11.54 1.11
C HIS A 11 13.47 -11.02 1.42
N PRO A 12 14.50 -11.37 0.62
CA PRO A 12 15.89 -10.98 0.89
C PRO A 12 16.10 -9.46 1.02
N VAL A 13 15.42 -8.68 0.18
CA VAL A 13 15.49 -7.20 0.21
C VAL A 13 15.04 -6.68 1.58
N VAL A 14 13.94 -7.18 2.11
CA VAL A 14 13.39 -6.75 3.41
C VAL A 14 14.26 -7.25 4.57
N LYS A 15 14.69 -8.52 4.52
CA LYS A 15 15.58 -9.10 5.54
C LYS A 15 16.90 -8.35 5.68
N SER A 16 17.46 -7.88 4.56
CA SER A 16 18.71 -7.10 4.57
C SER A 16 18.60 -5.84 5.43
N LEU A 17 17.39 -5.31 5.64
CA LEU A 17 17.14 -4.08 6.37
C LEU A 17 16.86 -4.29 7.88
N PHE A 18 16.80 -5.53 8.37
CA PHE A 18 16.41 -5.82 9.75
C PHE A 18 17.42 -5.33 10.81
N HIS A 19 18.67 -5.09 10.42
CA HIS A 19 19.70 -4.59 11.33
C HIS A 19 19.62 -3.08 11.56
N HIS A 20 18.87 -2.34 10.75
CA HIS A 20 18.68 -0.89 10.93
C HIS A 20 17.71 -0.56 12.05
N SER A 21 18.03 0.48 12.81
CA SER A 21 17.14 1.10 13.79
C SER A 21 15.93 1.77 13.13
N ASP A 22 14.91 2.07 13.93
CA ASP A 22 13.69 2.73 13.45
C ASP A 22 13.97 4.11 12.84
N GLN A 23 14.89 4.86 13.46
CA GLN A 23 15.31 6.17 12.97
C GLN A 23 16.03 6.05 11.61
N GLU A 24 16.89 5.06 11.44
CA GLU A 24 17.60 4.82 10.17
C GLU A 24 16.61 4.44 9.07
N LEU A 25 15.69 3.51 9.34
CA LEU A 25 14.66 3.13 8.37
C LEU A 25 13.77 4.30 7.98
N LEU A 26 13.34 5.11 8.95
CA LEU A 26 12.55 6.30 8.68
C LEU A 26 13.32 7.31 7.82
N THR A 27 14.57 7.57 8.17
CA THR A 27 15.44 8.51 7.44
C THR A 27 15.65 8.02 6.00
N MET A 28 15.90 6.73 5.80
CA MET A 28 16.04 6.15 4.45
C MET A 28 14.73 6.21 3.65
N PHE A 29 13.59 5.92 4.28
CA PHE A 29 12.27 6.06 3.66
C PHE A 29 12.01 7.50 3.19
N GLN A 30 12.37 8.49 4.01
CA GLN A 30 12.18 9.91 3.70
C GLN A 30 13.13 10.40 2.60
N ASN A 31 14.39 9.94 2.60
CA ASN A 31 15.41 10.38 1.66
C ASN A 31 15.36 9.67 0.29
N HIS A 32 14.72 8.50 0.21
CA HIS A 32 14.62 7.69 -1.01
C HIS A 32 13.15 7.39 -1.35
N PRO A 33 12.37 8.41 -1.79
CA PRO A 33 10.94 8.25 -2.08
C PRO A 33 10.66 7.33 -3.28
N ASP A 34 11.69 7.03 -4.09
CA ASP A 34 11.69 6.10 -5.21
C ASP A 34 11.87 4.63 -4.78
N GLN A 35 12.20 4.35 -3.51
CA GLN A 35 12.46 3.00 -3.00
C GLN A 35 11.39 2.58 -1.99
N GLY A 36 10.63 1.53 -2.31
CA GLY A 36 9.56 1.05 -1.45
C GLY A 36 9.96 0.06 -0.36
N ARG A 37 11.19 -0.47 -0.40
CA ARG A 37 11.73 -1.45 0.56
C ARG A 37 11.78 -0.93 1.98
N PHE A 38 12.06 0.37 2.19
CA PHE A 38 12.17 0.94 3.53
C PHE A 38 10.80 0.99 4.22
N PHE A 39 9.77 1.45 3.51
CA PHE A 39 8.39 1.40 4.02
C PHE A 39 7.94 -0.05 4.26
N THR A 40 8.27 -0.96 3.35
CA THR A 40 7.94 -2.38 3.49
C THR A 40 8.62 -3.00 4.72
N ALA A 41 9.87 -2.62 5.02
CA ALA A 41 10.57 -3.07 6.23
C ALA A 41 9.93 -2.52 7.52
N ILE A 42 9.57 -1.23 7.55
CA ILE A 42 8.82 -0.62 8.66
C ILE A 42 7.49 -1.36 8.85
N PHE A 43 6.75 -1.59 7.76
CA PHE A 43 5.52 -2.37 7.77
C PHE A 43 5.73 -3.75 8.38
N CYS A 44 6.69 -4.52 7.87
CA CYS A 44 6.99 -5.87 8.38
C CYS A 44 7.33 -5.90 9.87
N ARG A 45 8.01 -4.86 10.38
CA ARG A 45 8.36 -4.73 11.81
C ARG A 45 7.14 -4.48 12.69
N TYR A 46 6.15 -3.71 12.22
CA TYR A 46 5.05 -3.22 13.07
C TYR A 46 3.65 -3.67 12.68
N ALA A 47 3.49 -4.38 11.56
CA ALA A 47 2.19 -4.85 11.06
C ALA A 47 1.38 -5.57 12.14
N GLN A 48 2.05 -6.39 12.95
CA GLN A 48 1.42 -7.14 14.03
C GLN A 48 0.82 -6.25 15.12
N ILE A 49 1.54 -5.21 15.54
CA ILE A 49 1.08 -4.26 16.55
C ILE A 49 -0.15 -3.52 16.04
N VAL A 50 -0.04 -2.92 14.85
CA VAL A 50 -1.15 -2.18 14.22
C VAL A 50 -2.37 -3.08 13.98
N TYR A 51 -2.16 -4.30 13.48
CA TYR A 51 -3.24 -5.24 13.20
C TYR A 51 -3.98 -5.66 14.48
N SER A 52 -3.25 -5.95 15.56
CA SER A 52 -3.87 -6.31 16.84
C SER A 52 -4.77 -5.19 17.38
N LEU A 53 -4.32 -3.94 17.38
CA LEU A 53 -5.10 -2.79 17.83
C LEU A 53 -6.40 -2.66 17.04
N ILE A 54 -6.31 -2.76 15.71
CA ILE A 54 -7.47 -2.63 14.82
C ILE A 54 -8.44 -3.79 14.98
N ARG A 55 -7.92 -5.03 15.07
CA ARG A 55 -8.76 -6.22 15.16
C ARG A 55 -9.66 -6.22 16.41
N HIS A 56 -9.19 -5.61 17.51
CA HIS A 56 -10.00 -5.45 18.73
C HIS A 56 -11.06 -4.36 18.61
N SER A 57 -10.91 -3.41 17.69
CA SER A 57 -11.84 -2.30 17.50
C SER A 57 -13.01 -2.60 16.55
N VAL A 58 -12.86 -3.59 15.66
CA VAL A 58 -13.85 -3.90 14.61
C VAL A 58 -14.31 -5.35 14.65
N ARG A 59 -15.63 -5.56 14.63
CA ARG A 59 -16.24 -6.91 14.71
C ARG A 59 -16.00 -7.74 13.44
N SER A 60 -16.26 -7.15 12.26
CA SER A 60 -16.14 -7.84 10.97
C SER A 60 -14.67 -7.98 10.54
N PRO A 61 -14.18 -9.19 10.21
CA PRO A 61 -12.83 -9.39 9.68
C PRO A 61 -12.55 -8.57 8.42
N VAL A 62 -13.52 -8.51 7.49
CA VAL A 62 -13.36 -7.77 6.22
C VAL A 62 -13.19 -6.27 6.46
N GLN A 63 -13.96 -5.71 7.39
CA GLN A 63 -13.82 -4.31 7.77
C GLN A 63 -12.52 -4.06 8.56
N ALA A 64 -12.07 -5.02 9.37
CA ALA A 64 -10.80 -4.93 10.08
C ALA A 64 -9.62 -4.92 9.09
N ASP A 65 -9.62 -5.80 8.09
CA ASP A 65 -8.61 -5.82 7.02
C ASP A 65 -8.60 -4.52 6.22
N TYR A 66 -9.78 -4.00 5.89
CA TYR A 66 -9.92 -2.73 5.19
C TYR A 66 -9.42 -1.54 6.02
N LEU A 67 -9.82 -1.45 7.29
CA LEU A 67 -9.32 -0.41 8.21
C LEU A 67 -7.81 -0.53 8.42
N PHE A 68 -7.27 -1.75 8.51
CA PHE A 68 -5.84 -1.99 8.64
C PHE A 68 -5.08 -1.40 7.45
N ALA A 69 -5.55 -1.63 6.24
CA ALA A 69 -4.94 -1.06 5.07
C ALA A 69 -5.10 0.47 4.97
N GLN A 70 -6.28 1.01 5.28
CA GLN A 70 -6.48 2.47 5.31
C GLN A 70 -5.59 3.15 6.36
N THR A 71 -5.41 2.52 7.52
CA THR A 71 -4.52 3.00 8.58
C THR A 71 -3.08 3.02 8.09
N TRP A 72 -2.60 1.95 7.46
CA TRP A 72 -1.26 1.91 6.88
C TRP A 72 -1.05 2.90 5.74
N GLN A 73 -2.10 3.17 4.97
CA GLN A 73 -2.06 4.24 3.99
C GLN A 73 -1.93 5.59 4.69
N HIS A 74 -2.68 5.87 5.74
CA HIS A 74 -2.51 7.12 6.48
C HIS A 74 -1.09 7.23 7.07
N ILE A 75 -0.61 6.18 7.74
CA ILE A 75 0.77 6.06 8.23
C ILE A 75 1.79 6.34 7.12
N TYR A 76 1.62 5.78 5.92
CA TYR A 76 2.52 5.99 4.79
C TYR A 76 2.69 7.48 4.45
N HIS A 77 1.61 8.25 4.49
CA HIS A 77 1.65 9.69 4.20
C HIS A 77 2.29 10.46 5.37
N GLU A 78 1.88 10.17 6.60
CA GLU A 78 2.39 10.85 7.79
C GLU A 78 3.90 10.60 8.00
N LEU A 79 4.38 9.38 7.76
CA LEU A 79 5.81 9.03 7.89
C LEU A 79 6.71 9.88 6.99
N ARG A 80 6.21 10.42 5.87
CA ARG A 80 7.02 11.28 4.98
C ARG A 80 7.37 12.63 5.61
N ALA A 81 6.56 13.10 6.56
CA ALA A 81 6.76 14.37 7.25
C ALA A 81 7.12 14.20 8.74
N LEU A 82 7.14 12.96 9.25
CA LEU A 82 7.39 12.66 10.65
C LEU A 82 8.82 13.05 11.07
N ASP A 83 8.92 13.91 12.07
CA ASP A 83 10.17 14.19 12.78
C ASP A 83 10.12 13.57 14.18
N LEU A 84 10.67 12.37 14.32
CA LEU A 84 10.73 11.67 15.61
C LEU A 84 11.48 12.48 16.67
N ARG A 85 12.49 13.29 16.30
CA ARG A 85 13.26 14.07 17.28
C ARG A 85 12.44 15.22 17.85
N ARG A 86 11.64 15.86 17.00
CA ARG A 86 10.70 16.90 17.42
C ARG A 86 9.60 16.32 18.31
N GLU A 87 9.01 15.20 17.89
CA GLU A 87 7.96 14.54 18.67
C GLU A 87 8.48 14.07 20.06
N MET A 88 9.74 13.62 20.14
CA MET A 88 10.41 13.32 21.42
C MET A 88 10.56 14.55 22.33
N GLN A 89 10.76 15.76 21.76
CA GLN A 89 10.90 17.00 22.52
C GLN A 89 9.55 17.54 23.01
N GLU A 90 8.47 17.32 22.25
CA GLU A 90 7.11 17.75 22.59
C GLU A 90 6.41 16.77 23.55
N SER A 91 6.90 15.53 23.66
CA SER A 91 6.39 14.54 24.63
C SER A 91 6.96 14.76 26.04
N ASP A 92 6.08 15.06 27.00
CA ASP A 92 6.41 15.32 28.40
C ASP A 92 6.91 14.04 29.11
N GLY A 93 8.22 13.77 29.02
CA GLY A 93 8.92 12.76 29.83
C GLY A 93 8.91 11.31 29.33
N GLY A 94 8.50 11.04 28.09
CA GLY A 94 8.51 9.68 27.51
C GLY A 94 9.54 9.51 26.39
N ASN A 95 10.28 8.40 26.35
CA ASN A 95 11.00 7.97 25.15
C ASN A 95 9.96 7.68 24.06
N LEU A 96 9.66 8.66 23.20
CA LEU A 96 8.79 8.44 22.06
C LEU A 96 9.54 7.59 21.02
N SER A 97 9.15 6.33 20.91
CA SER A 97 9.62 5.42 19.86
C SER A 97 8.68 5.48 18.66
N LEU A 98 9.17 5.06 17.49
CA LEU A 98 8.32 4.88 16.30
C LEU A 98 7.11 3.97 16.60
N GLN A 99 7.29 2.96 17.46
CA GLN A 99 6.22 2.11 17.95
C GLN A 99 5.12 2.90 18.68
N ASN A 100 5.48 3.78 19.61
CA ASN A 100 4.49 4.58 20.35
C ASN A 100 3.74 5.54 19.42
N TRP A 101 4.45 6.15 18.47
CA TRP A 101 3.83 6.98 17.44
C TRP A 101 2.84 6.16 16.58
N LEU A 102 3.23 4.95 16.15
CA LEU A 102 2.35 4.04 15.39
C LEU A 102 1.10 3.63 16.18
N ILE A 103 1.23 3.40 17.49
CA ILE A 103 0.08 3.10 18.37
C ILE A 103 -0.87 4.30 18.40
N ASN A 104 -0.33 5.52 18.59
CA ASN A 104 -1.12 6.74 18.68
C ASN A 104 -1.87 7.03 17.37
N VAL A 105 -1.18 7.01 16.23
CA VAL A 105 -1.82 7.26 14.92
C VAL A 105 -2.85 6.18 14.59
N THR A 106 -2.60 4.92 14.97
CA THR A 106 -3.59 3.84 14.82
C THR A 106 -4.84 4.10 15.66
N ALA A 107 -4.68 4.54 16.91
CA ALA A 107 -5.81 4.88 17.78
C ALA A 107 -6.64 6.04 17.19
N ILE A 108 -5.98 7.05 16.61
CA ILE A 108 -6.66 8.16 15.90
C ILE A 108 -7.47 7.60 14.73
N CYS A 109 -6.87 6.77 13.87
CA CYS A 109 -7.57 6.15 12.74
C CYS A 109 -8.78 5.32 13.18
N ILE A 110 -8.65 4.53 14.25
CA ILE A 110 -9.76 3.73 14.79
C ILE A 110 -10.93 4.63 15.23
N ASN A 111 -10.63 5.70 15.96
CA ASN A 111 -11.67 6.60 16.49
C ASN A 111 -12.37 7.43 15.41
N GLN A 112 -11.70 7.67 14.28
CA GLN A 112 -12.22 8.45 13.15
C GLN A 112 -12.76 7.57 12.01
N ALA A 113 -12.69 6.24 12.15
CA ALA A 113 -13.03 5.32 11.08
C ALA A 113 -14.54 5.33 10.76
N GLU A 114 -14.89 5.79 9.57
CA GLU A 114 -16.20 5.56 8.96
C GLU A 114 -16.12 4.39 7.99
N LEU A 115 -16.43 3.19 8.49
CA LEU A 115 -16.28 1.97 7.70
C LEU A 115 -17.53 1.71 6.85
N PRO A 116 -17.36 1.46 5.54
CA PRO A 116 -18.48 1.16 4.68
C PRO A 116 -19.07 -0.23 4.98
N PRO A 117 -20.29 -0.53 4.51
CA PRO A 117 -20.88 -1.86 4.61
C PRO A 117 -19.99 -2.93 3.96
N VAL A 118 -19.97 -4.12 4.53
CA VAL A 118 -19.05 -5.22 4.14
C VAL A 118 -19.18 -5.56 2.65
N GLU A 119 -20.39 -5.57 2.12
CA GLU A 119 -20.74 -5.88 0.74
C GLU A 119 -20.15 -4.90 -0.29
N THR A 120 -19.74 -3.70 0.15
CA THR A 120 -19.12 -2.68 -0.70
C THR A 120 -17.59 -2.69 -0.62
N ILE A 121 -17.01 -3.48 0.29
CA ILE A 121 -15.56 -3.61 0.45
C ILE A 121 -15.05 -4.65 -0.53
N HIS A 122 -14.32 -4.20 -1.55
CA HIS A 122 -13.69 -5.05 -2.56
C HIS A 122 -12.20 -5.34 -2.27
N TYR A 123 -11.68 -4.82 -1.16
CA TYR A 123 -10.29 -5.05 -0.77
C TYR A 123 -10.06 -6.47 -0.25
N SER A 124 -8.87 -7.00 -0.55
CA SER A 124 -8.38 -8.29 -0.05
C SER A 124 -6.95 -8.11 0.46
N LEU A 125 -6.75 -8.28 1.76
CA LEU A 125 -5.42 -8.23 2.40
C LEU A 125 -4.46 -9.29 1.85
N GLN A 126 -5.00 -10.43 1.40
CA GLN A 126 -4.21 -11.50 0.80
C GLN A 126 -3.70 -11.13 -0.60
N SER A 127 -4.48 -10.33 -1.34
CA SER A 127 -4.17 -9.97 -2.72
C SER A 127 -3.29 -8.73 -2.82
N ALA A 128 -3.42 -7.80 -1.88
CA ALA A 128 -2.56 -6.64 -1.79
C ALA A 128 -2.34 -6.31 -0.31
N SER A 129 -1.15 -6.59 0.21
CA SER A 129 -0.78 -6.10 1.53
C SER A 129 -0.66 -4.57 1.52
N PRO A 130 -0.66 -3.92 2.69
CA PRO A 130 -0.66 -2.46 2.74
C PRO A 130 0.49 -1.76 1.99
N PRO A 131 1.76 -2.25 2.02
CA PRO A 131 2.80 -1.64 1.19
C PRO A 131 2.50 -1.74 -0.31
N LEU A 132 2.17 -2.94 -0.80
CA LEU A 132 1.79 -3.12 -2.21
C LEU A 132 0.62 -2.21 -2.59
N TRP A 133 -0.40 -2.12 -1.73
CA TRP A 133 -1.55 -1.27 -2.01
C TRP A 133 -1.16 0.22 -2.09
N CYS A 134 -0.33 0.73 -1.18
CA CYS A 134 0.13 2.12 -1.24
C CYS A 134 0.81 2.44 -2.57
N TYR A 135 1.74 1.59 -3.02
CA TYR A 135 2.47 1.81 -4.27
C TYR A 135 1.61 1.59 -5.51
N VAL A 136 0.69 0.62 -5.51
CA VAL A 136 -0.27 0.44 -6.62
C VAL A 136 -1.21 1.64 -6.73
N ARG A 137 -1.65 2.22 -5.61
CA ARG A 137 -2.45 3.46 -5.63
C ARG A 137 -1.69 4.63 -6.23
N GLN A 138 -0.43 4.81 -5.83
CA GLN A 138 0.43 5.84 -6.39
C GLN A 138 0.63 5.63 -7.90
N ALA A 139 0.90 4.39 -8.33
CA ALA A 139 1.04 4.06 -9.75
C ALA A 139 -0.25 4.29 -10.55
N LEU A 140 -1.42 4.01 -9.96
CA LEU A 140 -2.74 4.30 -10.54
C LEU A 140 -2.98 5.80 -10.74
N GLU A 141 -2.50 6.65 -9.82
CA GLU A 141 -2.61 8.11 -9.94
C GLU A 141 -1.77 8.67 -11.09
N LEU A 142 -0.68 8.00 -11.44
CA LEU A 142 0.19 8.34 -12.57
C LEU A 142 -0.38 7.89 -13.94
N LEU A 143 -1.41 7.05 -13.97
CA LEU A 143 -2.07 6.68 -15.22
C LEU A 143 -2.87 7.85 -15.80
N ALA A 144 -2.84 7.98 -17.13
CA ALA A 144 -3.76 8.86 -17.84
C ALA A 144 -5.24 8.51 -17.52
N PRO A 145 -6.17 9.49 -17.55
CA PRO A 145 -7.53 9.30 -17.05
C PRO A 145 -8.29 8.11 -17.65
N LEU A 146 -8.26 7.96 -18.99
CA LEU A 146 -9.01 6.91 -19.68
C LEU A 146 -8.47 5.49 -19.39
N PRO A 147 -7.17 5.19 -19.53
CA PRO A 147 -6.62 3.89 -19.10
C PRO A 147 -6.90 3.58 -17.63
N ARG A 148 -6.82 4.58 -16.74
CA ARG A 148 -7.12 4.41 -15.31
C ARG A 148 -8.56 3.97 -15.09
N LEU A 149 -9.51 4.65 -15.73
CA LEU A 149 -10.93 4.33 -15.64
C LEU A 149 -11.21 2.90 -16.15
N VAL A 150 -10.65 2.55 -17.30
CA VAL A 150 -10.79 1.23 -17.92
C VAL A 150 -10.22 0.13 -17.01
N VAL A 151 -9.05 0.34 -16.42
CA VAL A 151 -8.44 -0.59 -15.46
C VAL A 151 -9.34 -0.77 -14.23
N LEU A 152 -9.85 0.33 -13.65
CA LEU A 152 -10.73 0.26 -12.48
C LEU A 152 -12.04 -0.48 -12.79
N MET A 153 -12.65 -0.23 -13.95
CA MET A 153 -13.87 -0.95 -14.35
C MET A 153 -13.63 -2.46 -14.48
N ALA A 154 -12.50 -2.86 -15.06
CA ALA A 154 -12.14 -4.26 -15.21
C ALA A 154 -11.78 -4.92 -13.87
N GLN A 155 -11.03 -4.24 -13.00
CA GLN A 155 -10.51 -4.85 -11.77
C GLN A 155 -11.47 -4.79 -10.59
N THR A 156 -12.21 -3.69 -10.44
CA THR A 156 -13.18 -3.50 -9.34
C THR A 156 -14.51 -4.17 -9.66
N PHE A 157 -15.05 -3.95 -10.86
CA PHE A 157 -16.40 -4.44 -11.21
C PHE A 157 -16.40 -5.71 -12.08
N ARG A 158 -15.22 -6.20 -12.47
CA ARG A 158 -15.07 -7.40 -13.34
C ARG A 158 -15.83 -7.27 -14.66
N TRP A 159 -15.96 -6.04 -15.18
CA TRP A 159 -16.62 -5.83 -16.46
C TRP A 159 -15.78 -6.37 -17.61
N SER A 160 -16.44 -6.99 -18.59
CA SER A 160 -15.81 -7.41 -19.84
C SER A 160 -15.42 -6.21 -20.69
N GLU A 161 -14.48 -6.41 -21.62
CA GLU A 161 -14.09 -5.42 -22.63
C GLU A 161 -15.30 -4.87 -23.39
N THR A 162 -16.26 -5.74 -23.72
CA THR A 162 -17.51 -5.37 -24.40
C THR A 162 -18.41 -4.47 -23.56
N ARG A 163 -18.55 -4.77 -22.26
CA ARG A 163 -19.38 -3.98 -21.35
C ARG A 163 -18.75 -2.60 -21.09
N ILE A 164 -17.44 -2.55 -20.92
CA ILE A 164 -16.69 -1.28 -20.77
C ILE A 164 -16.86 -0.43 -22.02
N ALA A 165 -16.67 -1.01 -23.22
CA ALA A 165 -16.84 -0.28 -24.46
C ALA A 165 -18.26 0.27 -24.62
N ALA A 166 -19.29 -0.54 -24.35
CA ALA A 166 -20.68 -0.10 -24.42
C ALA A 166 -20.99 1.03 -23.43
N TYR A 167 -20.45 0.97 -22.21
CA TYR A 167 -20.61 2.02 -21.22
C TYR A 167 -19.95 3.33 -21.70
N LEU A 168 -18.68 3.28 -22.14
CA LEU A 168 -17.97 4.47 -22.62
C LEU A 168 -18.64 5.08 -23.85
N GLN A 169 -19.17 4.26 -24.77
CA GLN A 169 -19.95 4.74 -25.91
C GLN A 169 -21.23 5.48 -25.48
N ALA A 170 -21.91 5.00 -24.43
CA ALA A 170 -23.08 5.69 -23.89
C ALA A 170 -22.73 7.05 -23.26
N GLU A 171 -21.51 7.18 -22.72
CA GLU A 171 -20.95 8.44 -22.21
C GLU A 171 -20.34 9.34 -23.31
N GLY A 172 -20.43 8.94 -24.58
CA GLY A 172 -19.99 9.73 -25.74
C GLY A 172 -18.59 9.40 -26.29
N GLU A 173 -17.91 8.39 -25.76
CA GLU A 173 -16.58 7.96 -26.25
C GLU A 173 -16.70 7.02 -27.46
N ALA A 174 -16.02 7.35 -28.56
CA ALA A 174 -15.98 6.49 -29.75
C ALA A 174 -14.93 5.37 -29.61
N ILE A 175 -15.21 4.36 -28.79
CA ILE A 175 -14.27 3.27 -28.48
C ILE A 175 -14.85 1.87 -28.71
N SER A 176 -14.08 1.00 -29.36
CA SER A 176 -14.43 -0.41 -29.59
C SER A 176 -13.90 -1.33 -28.48
N PRO A 177 -14.45 -2.55 -28.32
CA PRO A 177 -13.92 -3.55 -27.37
C PRO A 177 -12.43 -3.87 -27.60
N ALA A 178 -11.97 -3.89 -28.86
CA ALA A 178 -10.56 -4.10 -29.18
C ALA A 178 -9.66 -2.96 -28.70
N GLN A 179 -10.13 -1.72 -28.79
CA GLN A 179 -9.42 -0.56 -28.22
C GLN A 179 -9.41 -0.60 -26.69
N VAL A 180 -10.51 -1.03 -26.05
CA VAL A 180 -10.54 -1.25 -24.58
C VAL A 180 -9.49 -2.28 -24.17
N LYS A 181 -9.37 -3.40 -24.90
CA LYS A 181 -8.34 -4.41 -24.65
C LYS A 181 -6.92 -3.83 -24.74
N ALA A 182 -6.65 -3.02 -25.77
CA ALA A 182 -5.36 -2.36 -25.92
C ALA A 182 -5.08 -1.36 -24.78
N LEU A 183 -6.11 -0.63 -24.32
CA LEU A 183 -6.00 0.26 -23.16
C LEU A 183 -5.74 -0.50 -21.87
N LEU A 184 -6.36 -1.67 -21.66
CA LEU A 184 -6.09 -2.53 -20.50
C LEU A 184 -4.64 -3.02 -20.51
N GLN A 185 -4.17 -3.55 -21.63
CA GLN A 185 -2.78 -4.01 -21.77
C GLN A 185 -1.79 -2.87 -21.49
N LYS A 186 -1.98 -1.71 -22.11
CA LYS A 186 -1.14 -0.53 -21.88
C LYS A 186 -1.24 -0.06 -20.43
N GLY A 187 -2.43 -0.06 -19.85
CA GLY A 187 -2.69 0.33 -18.46
C GLY A 187 -1.92 -0.56 -17.49
N TYR A 188 -1.97 -1.88 -17.65
CA TYR A 188 -1.22 -2.82 -16.81
C TYR A 188 0.29 -2.66 -16.97
N GLN A 189 0.79 -2.56 -18.20
CA GLN A 189 2.23 -2.31 -18.44
C GLN A 189 2.69 -1.00 -17.79
N THR A 190 1.89 0.06 -17.92
CA THR A 190 2.23 1.37 -17.33
C THR A 190 2.19 1.32 -15.80
N LEU A 191 1.20 0.61 -15.22
CA LEU A 191 1.12 0.40 -13.77
C LEU A 191 2.36 -0.29 -13.23
N GLU A 192 2.73 -1.40 -13.84
CA GLU A 192 3.93 -2.15 -13.46
C GLU A 192 5.17 -1.27 -13.57
N SER A 193 5.36 -0.59 -14.70
CA SER A 193 6.53 0.30 -14.90
C SER A 193 6.59 1.50 -13.95
N ASN A 194 5.45 1.91 -13.37
CA ASN A 194 5.37 3.00 -12.40
C ASN A 194 5.60 2.53 -10.95
N LEU A 195 5.67 1.22 -10.70
CA LEU A 195 6.05 0.71 -9.40
C LEU A 195 7.57 0.84 -9.20
N PRO A 196 8.02 1.17 -7.97
CA PRO A 196 9.43 1.05 -7.60
C PRO A 196 9.99 -0.34 -7.94
N GLU A 197 11.25 -0.37 -8.37
CA GLU A 197 11.94 -1.60 -8.77
C GLU A 197 11.94 -2.65 -7.63
N ASP A 198 12.19 -2.20 -6.41
CA ASP A 198 12.16 -3.05 -5.21
C ASP A 198 10.77 -3.57 -4.87
N ILE A 199 9.72 -2.79 -5.09
CA ILE A 199 8.33 -3.25 -4.93
C ILE A 199 7.99 -4.31 -5.96
N ARG A 200 8.43 -4.15 -7.23
CA ARG A 200 8.25 -5.21 -8.23
C ARG A 200 8.98 -6.49 -7.85
N ALA A 201 10.22 -6.40 -7.37
CA ALA A 201 10.93 -7.59 -6.89
C ALA A 201 10.24 -8.26 -5.69
N ILE A 202 9.75 -7.49 -4.73
CA ILE A 202 9.10 -8.03 -3.53
C ILE A 202 7.78 -8.75 -3.86
N TYR A 203 7.02 -8.25 -4.83
CA TYR A 203 5.61 -8.66 -5.04
C TYR A 203 5.29 -9.32 -6.38
N LEU A 204 6.11 -9.13 -7.41
CA LEU A 204 5.89 -9.67 -8.75
C LEU A 204 6.91 -10.75 -9.13
N ASP A 205 7.77 -11.15 -8.19
CA ASP A 205 8.85 -12.12 -8.39
C ASP A 205 9.78 -11.75 -9.58
N GLU A 206 9.92 -10.45 -9.87
CA GLU A 206 10.96 -9.97 -10.77
C GLU A 206 12.32 -10.19 -10.07
N ASN A 207 13.07 -11.20 -10.51
CA ASN A 207 14.42 -11.47 -10.02
C ASN A 207 15.32 -10.25 -10.28
N LEU A 208 15.54 -9.45 -9.24
CA LEU A 208 16.55 -8.41 -9.23
C LEU A 208 17.77 -8.95 -8.48
N ASP A 209 18.89 -9.05 -9.19
CA ASP A 209 20.20 -9.34 -8.61
C ASP A 209 20.64 -8.17 -7.70
N TYR A 210 20.12 -8.13 -6.48
CA TYR A 210 20.40 -7.08 -5.47
C TYR A 210 21.84 -7.10 -4.91
N GLN A 211 22.81 -7.65 -5.63
CA GLN A 211 24.19 -7.83 -5.15
C GLN A 211 25.18 -6.70 -5.49
N GLN A 212 24.77 -5.55 -6.05
CA GLN A 212 25.75 -4.54 -6.53
C GLN A 212 25.67 -3.12 -5.94
N ALA A 213 24.85 -2.83 -4.94
CA ALA A 213 24.75 -1.46 -4.38
C ALA A 213 25.20 -1.29 -2.91
N LEU A 214 26.12 -2.13 -2.44
CA LEU A 214 26.77 -1.98 -1.13
C LEU A 214 28.30 -2.07 -1.29
N VAL A 215 28.90 -1.02 -1.87
CA VAL A 215 30.31 -0.66 -1.68
C VAL A 215 30.38 0.84 -1.43
#